data_AF-A0A6P0VIW7-F1
#
_entry.id   AF-A0A6P0VIW7-F1
#
_cell.length_a   1.000
_cell.length_b   1.000
_cell.length_c   1.000
_cell.angle_alpha   90.00
_cell.angle_beta   90.00
_cell.angle_gamma   90.00
#
_symmetry.space_group_name_H-M   'P 1'
#
loop_
_entity.id
_entity.type
_entity.pdbx_description
1 polymer ?
#
loop_
_entity_poly.entity_id
_entity_poly.type
_entity_poly.pdbx_seq_one_letter_code
_entity_poly.pdbx_strand_id
1 'polypeptide(L)' 'MLPNLPDFSLSIEQEFDLRKYQELAKNIPRQELEQLLIDAIRLKMAQENLTKGMIQQCFIS' A
#
# COMPACT_ATOMS: atom_id res chain seq x y z
N MET A 1 28.67 -7.32 -5.00
CA MET A 1 27.53 -8.11 -4.49
C MET A 1 26.34 -7.16 -4.46
N LEU A 2 25.20 -7.53 -5.06
CA LEU A 2 23.97 -6.74 -4.91
C LEU A 2 23.58 -6.75 -3.43
N PRO A 3 23.15 -5.61 -2.85
CA PRO A 3 22.67 -5.61 -1.47
C PRO A 3 21.48 -6.55 -1.35
N ASN A 4 21.35 -7.21 -0.19
CA ASN A 4 20.13 -7.96 0.12
C ASN A 4 18.95 -7.00 -0.01
N LEU A 5 18.05 -7.28 -0.94
CA LEU A 5 16.81 -6.53 -1.06
C LEU A 5 16.02 -6.70 0.24
N PRO A 6 15.33 -5.66 0.71
CA PRO A 6 14.45 -5.80 1.86
C PRO A 6 13.38 -6.84 1.56
N ASP A 7 12.96 -7.57 2.58
CA ASP A 7 11.84 -8.48 2.45
C ASP A 7 10.56 -7.67 2.23
N PHE A 8 9.89 -7.94 1.10
CA PHE A 8 8.63 -7.30 0.73
C PHE A 8 7.42 -8.17 1.10
N SER A 9 7.64 -9.24 1.86
CA SER A 9 6.56 -10.02 2.47
C SER A 9 5.71 -9.15 3.40
N LEU A 10 4.44 -9.52 3.54
CA LEU A 10 3.56 -8.89 4.52
C LEU A 10 3.97 -9.38 5.91
N SER A 11 3.89 -8.49 6.91
CA SER A 11 3.95 -8.93 8.30
C SER A 11 2.72 -9.78 8.65
N ILE A 12 2.81 -10.56 9.73
CA ILE A 12 1.68 -11.39 10.21
C ILE A 12 0.43 -10.53 10.46
N GLU A 13 0.61 -9.34 11.02
CA GLU A 13 -0.46 -8.37 11.26
C GLU A 13 -1.08 -7.89 9.95
N GLN A 14 -0.25 -7.58 8.94
CA GLN A 14 -0.72 -7.16 7.63
C GLN A 14 -1.46 -8.29 6.89
N GLU A 15 -1.01 -9.55 7.04
CA GLU A 15 -1.73 -10.71 6.52
C GLU A 15 -3.11 -10.88 7.20
N PHE A 16 -3.18 -10.67 8.51
CA PHE A 16 -4.43 -10.73 9.26
C PHE A 16 -5.40 -9.62 8.81
N ASP A 17 -4.90 -8.39 8.69
CA ASP A 17 -5.69 -7.27 8.19
C ASP A 17 -6.17 -7.51 6.76
N LEU A 18 -5.33 -8.08 5.89
CA LEU A 18 -5.72 -8.42 4.52
C LEU A 18 -6.90 -9.40 4.52
N ARG A 19 -6.88 -10.45 5.35
CA ARG A 19 -8.01 -11.39 5.47
C ARG A 19 -9.26 -10.71 6.00
N LYS A 20 -9.11 -9.83 7.00
CA LYS A 20 -10.23 -9.04 7.53
C LYS A 20 -10.86 -8.16 6.45
N TYR A 21 -10.07 -7.45 5.66
CA TYR A 21 -10.59 -6.60 4.57
C TYR A 21 -11.23 -7.42 3.45
N GLN A 22 -10.72 -8.61 3.14
CA GLN A 22 -11.34 -9.53 2.18
C GLN A 22 -12.76 -9.94 2.60
N GLU A 23 -12.96 -10.25 3.89
CA GLU A 23 -14.30 -10.58 4.41
C GLU A 23 -15.23 -9.36 4.43
N LEU A 24 -14.72 -8.19 4.81
CA LEU A 24 -15.51 -6.96 4.78
C LEU A 24 -15.95 -6.59 3.36
N ALA A 25 -15.05 -6.71 2.37
CA ALA A 25 -15.31 -6.35 0.98
C ALA A 25 -16.47 -7.12 0.35
N LYS A 26 -16.74 -8.37 0.79
CA LYS A 26 -17.85 -9.19 0.28
C LYS A 26 -19.23 -8.56 0.50
N ASN A 27 -19.36 -7.71 1.52
CA ASN A 27 -20.62 -7.09 1.90
C ASN A 27 -20.75 -5.63 1.45
N ILE A 28 -19.74 -5.09 0.76
CA ILE A 28 -19.75 -3.69 0.32
C ILE A 28 -20.49 -3.58 -1.02
N PRO A 29 -21.46 -2.65 -1.16
CA PRO A 29 -22.10 -2.38 -2.44
C PRO A 29 -21.09 -1.97 -3.52
N ARG A 30 -21.37 -2.36 -4.77
CA ARG A 30 -20.46 -2.08 -5.90
C ARG A 30 -20.04 -0.61 -6.02
N GLN A 31 -20.99 0.32 -5.86
CA GLN A 31 -20.72 1.76 -5.97
C GLN A 31 -19.73 2.25 -4.91
N GLU A 32 -19.85 1.72 -3.69
CA GLU A 32 -18.92 2.03 -2.60
C GLU A 32 -17.55 1.40 -2.84
N LEU A 33 -17.49 0.18 -3.40
CA LEU A 33 -16.23 -0.46 -3.80
C LEU A 33 -15.51 0.34 -4.90
N GLU A 34 -16.24 0.85 -5.89
CA GLU A 34 -15.66 1.68 -6.96
C GLU A 34 -15.07 2.96 -6.38
N GLN A 35 -15.77 3.61 -5.43
CA GLN A 35 -15.25 4.79 -4.75
C GLN A 35 -14.02 4.48 -3.88
N LEU A 36 -14.07 3.40 -3.10
CA LEU A 36 -12.94 2.93 -2.30
C LEU A 36 -11.70 2.64 -3.14
N LEU A 37 -11.88 2.05 -4.33
CA LEU A 37 -10.78 1.78 -5.26
C LEU A 37 -10.14 3.09 -5.76
N ILE A 38 -10.96 4.07 -6.13
CA ILE A 38 -10.47 5.39 -6.56
C ILE A 38 -9.63 6.04 -5.45
N ASP A 39 -10.12 6.00 -4.21
CA ASP A 39 -9.43 6.60 -3.07
C ASP A 39 -8.15 5.84 -2.70
N ALA A 40 -8.14 4.51 -2.81
CA ALA A 40 -6.94 3.70 -2.65
C ALA A 40 -5.86 4.04 -3.70
N ILE A 41 -6.25 4.25 -4.96
CA ILE A 41 -5.32 4.68 -6.02
C ILE A 41 -4.74 6.07 -5.73
N ARG A 42 -5.56 7.02 -5.28
CA ARG A 42 -5.10 8.36 -4.88
C ARG A 42 -4.07 8.29 -3.74
N LEU A 43 -4.36 7.51 -2.70
CA LEU A 43 -3.44 7.28 -1.59
C LEU A 43 -2.14 6.64 -2.06
N LYS A 44 -2.22 5.68 -3.00
CA LYS A 44 -1.02 5.04 -3.56
C LYS A 44 -0.12 6.03 -4.29
N MET A 45 -0.68 6.91 -5.12
CA MET A 45 0.10 7.97 -5.80
C MET A 45 0.76 8.92 -4.80
N ALA A 46 0.04 9.32 -3.74
CA ALA A 46 0.61 10.15 -2.68
C ALA A 46 1.77 9.44 -1.97
N GLN A 47 1.61 8.15 -1.64
CA GLN A 47 2.66 7.33 -1.05
C GLN A 47 3.90 7.28 -1.95
N GLU A 48 3.74 7.06 -3.25
CA GLU A 48 4.86 7.02 -4.20
C GLU A 48 5.61 8.35 -4.29
N ASN A 49 4.90 9.48 -4.26
CA ASN A 49 5.53 10.80 -4.25
C ASN A 49 6.34 11.03 -2.96
N LEU A 50 5.82 10.60 -1.80
CA LEU A 50 6.55 10.66 -0.55
C LEU A 50 7.80 9.77 -0.59
N THR A 51 7.68 8.52 -1.07
CA THR A 51 8.82 7.61 -1.22
C THR A 51 9.89 8.17 -2.15
N LYS A 52 9.50 8.76 -3.30
CA LYS A 52 10.45 9.44 -4.20
C LYS A 52 11.17 10.59 -3.51
N GLY A 53 10.44 11.41 -2.74
CA GLY A 53 11.02 12.50 -1.95
C GLY A 53 12.03 12.02 -0.90
N MET A 54 11.70 10.95 -0.16
CA MET A 54 12.61 10.35 0.82
C MET A 54 13.88 9.80 0.16
N ILE A 55 13.74 9.10 -0.97
CA ILE A 55 14.89 8.59 -1.73
C ILE A 55 15.79 9.74 -2.18
N GLN A 56 15.22 10.82 -2.72
CA GLN A 56 15.98 12.01 -3.13
C GLN A 56 16.75 12.62 -1.96
N GLN A 57 16.14 12.72 -0.78
CA GLN A 57 16.81 13.23 0.43
C GLN A 57 18.03 12.37 0.80
N CYS A 58 17.95 11.04 0.67
CA CYS A 58 19.08 10.14 0.94
C CYS A 58 20.26 10.33 -0.03
N PHE A 59 20.03 10.82 -1.25
CA PHE A 59 21.09 11.05 -2.25
C PHE A 59 21.67 12.47 -2.23
N ILE A 60 20.97 13.43 -1.62
CA ILE A 60 21.41 14.83 -1.48
C ILE A 60 22.14 15.06 -0.14
N SER A 61 22.10 14.07 0.77
CA SER A 61 22.81 14.05 2.06
C SER A 61 24.27 13.63 1.94
#